data_AF-A0A2V2CL32-F1
#
_entry.id   AF-A0A2V2CL32-F1
#
_cell.length_a   1.000
_cell.length_b   1.000
_cell.length_c   1.000
_cell.angle_alpha   90.00
_cell.angle_beta   90.00
_cell.angle_gamma   90.00
#
_symmetry.space_group_name_H-M   'P 1'
#
loop_
_entity.id
_entity.type
_entity.pdbx_description
1 polymer ?
#
loop_
_entity_poly.entity_id
_entity_poly.type
_entity_poly.pdbx_seq_one_letter_code
_entity_poly.pdbx_strand_id
1 'polypeptide(L)'
;MLIRTPEQDIERILFTEKTIAARVEQLAGELTAKYGDKRPVLVCVLKGAAFFYIDLCRCMNCPIDMDFIAVSSYGLNDKSTGVVRLIKDLDNNITGRHVIIVEDIIDSGLTMKYLRQLFSARNPASITTVSFLDKEDCHSESLKTDLCGFTIPNEFVVGYGLDYANYYRNLPYIGVLRPECYQ
;
A
#
# COMPACT_ATOMS: atom_id res chain seq x y z
N MET A 1 -18.51 15.92 -14.35
CA MET A 1 -17.15 15.78 -14.90
C MET A 1 -17.14 14.49 -15.70
N LEU A 2 -17.24 14.57 -17.03
CA LEU A 2 -17.15 13.39 -17.89
C LEU A 2 -15.67 13.00 -17.93
N ILE A 3 -15.37 11.75 -17.60
CA ILE A 3 -14.03 11.16 -17.74
C ILE A 3 -13.61 11.40 -19.19
N ARG A 4 -12.67 12.32 -19.36
CA ARG A 4 -11.87 12.39 -20.57
C ARG A 4 -11.00 11.14 -20.51
N THR A 5 -10.84 10.45 -21.64
CA THR A 5 -10.23 9.12 -21.64
C THR A 5 -8.86 9.16 -20.93
N PRO A 6 -8.37 8.09 -20.28
CA PRO A 6 -7.13 8.13 -19.47
C PRO A 6 -5.93 8.78 -20.18
N GLU A 7 -5.88 8.72 -21.52
CA GLU A 7 -4.87 9.37 -22.35
C GLU A 7 -4.86 10.90 -22.25
N GLN A 8 -5.96 11.52 -21.80
CA GLN A 8 -6.12 12.96 -21.61
C GLN A 8 -5.80 13.40 -20.19
N ASP A 9 -5.99 12.54 -19.18
CA ASP A 9 -5.88 12.91 -17.76
C ASP A 9 -4.51 12.56 -17.16
N ILE A 10 -3.78 11.62 -17.77
CA ILE A 10 -2.42 11.25 -17.34
C ILE A 10 -1.39 12.15 -18.04
N GLU A 11 -0.55 12.82 -17.25
CA GLU A 11 0.53 13.66 -17.74
C GLU A 11 1.67 12.80 -18.32
N ARG A 12 2.08 11.78 -17.56
CA ARG A 12 3.12 10.82 -17.92
C ARG A 12 3.00 9.53 -17.12
N ILE A 13 3.51 8.44 -17.69
CA ILE A 13 3.63 7.15 -17.00
C ILE A 13 4.91 7.18 -16.16
N LEU A 14 4.78 6.91 -14.85
CA LEU A 14 5.89 6.81 -13.92
C LEU A 14 6.44 5.37 -13.86
N PHE A 15 5.56 4.38 -13.78
CA PHE A 15 5.92 2.97 -13.80
C PHE A 15 5.00 2.18 -14.73
N THR A 16 5.58 1.48 -15.70
CA THR A 16 4.84 0.59 -16.60
C THR A 16 4.41 -0.69 -15.89
N GLU A 17 3.40 -1.39 -16.42
CA GLU A 17 2.97 -2.71 -15.95
C GLU A 17 4.14 -3.70 -15.80
N LYS A 18 5.05 -3.72 -16.80
CA LYS A 18 6.24 -4.58 -16.77
C LYS A 18 7.20 -4.21 -15.64
N THR A 19 7.41 -2.91 -15.41
CA THR A 19 8.26 -2.41 -14.32
C THR A 19 7.68 -2.78 -12.96
N ILE A 20 6.35 -2.66 -12.82
CA ILE A 20 5.60 -3.03 -11.62
C ILE A 20 5.76 -4.53 -11.35
N ALA A 21 5.45 -5.38 -12.33
CA ALA A 21 5.55 -6.83 -12.19
C ALA A 21 6.96 -7.27 -11.75
N ALA A 22 8.01 -6.75 -12.40
CA ALA A 22 9.39 -7.08 -12.07
C ALA A 22 9.75 -6.67 -10.63
N ARG A 23 9.24 -5.53 -10.13
CA ARG A 23 9.51 -5.09 -8.76
C ARG A 23 8.74 -5.92 -7.73
N VAL A 24 7.51 -6.29 -8.03
CA VAL A 24 6.71 -7.18 -7.17
C VAL A 24 7.40 -8.54 -7.02
N GLU A 25 7.93 -9.11 -8.11
CA GLU A 25 8.70 -10.37 -8.05
C GLU A 25 9.93 -10.26 -7.14
N GLN A 26 10.67 -9.15 -7.21
CA GLN A 26 11.82 -8.92 -6.33
C GLN A 26 11.41 -8.87 -4.85
N LEU A 27 10.41 -8.05 -4.52
CA LEU A 27 9.90 -7.93 -3.14
C LEU A 27 9.36 -9.27 -2.62
N ALA A 28 8.63 -10.00 -3.46
CA ALA A 28 8.12 -11.33 -3.12
C ALA A 28 9.27 -12.31 -2.83
N GLY A 29 10.37 -12.25 -3.59
CA GLY A 29 11.56 -13.06 -3.36
C GLY A 29 12.21 -12.76 -2.00
N GLU A 30 12.37 -11.47 -1.66
CA GLU A 30 12.91 -11.03 -0.37
C GLU A 30 12.05 -11.51 0.81
N LEU A 31 10.72 -11.38 0.70
CA LEU A 31 9.78 -11.84 1.72
C LEU A 31 9.76 -13.37 1.82
N THR A 32 9.77 -14.07 0.68
CA THR A 32 9.81 -15.54 0.64
C THR A 32 11.07 -16.04 1.35
N ALA A 33 12.23 -15.46 1.09
CA ALA A 33 13.47 -15.82 1.76
C ALA A 33 13.43 -15.54 3.27
N LYS A 34 12.86 -14.41 3.68
CA LYS A 34 12.74 -14.03 5.10
C LYS A 34 11.82 -14.97 5.89
N TYR A 35 10.69 -15.36 5.29
CA TYR A 35 9.65 -16.10 5.99
C TYR A 35 9.75 -17.61 5.81
N GLY A 36 10.20 -18.12 4.66
CA GLY A 36 10.25 -19.55 4.39
C GLY A 36 8.93 -20.24 4.78
N ASP A 37 9.00 -21.28 5.62
CA ASP A 37 7.84 -22.06 6.05
C ASP A 37 7.03 -21.45 7.21
N LYS A 38 7.33 -20.22 7.64
CA LYS A 38 6.69 -19.59 8.81
C LYS A 38 5.21 -19.23 8.63
N ARG A 39 4.69 -19.32 7.41
CA ARG A 39 3.30 -19.00 7.04
C ARG A 39 2.82 -17.64 7.60
N PRO A 40 3.36 -16.50 7.12
CA PRO A 40 2.94 -15.19 7.61
C PRO A 40 1.50 -14.84 7.24
N VAL A 41 0.88 -13.96 8.02
CA VAL A 41 -0.41 -13.32 7.71
C VAL A 41 -0.12 -12.04 6.94
N LEU A 42 -0.49 -11.98 5.67
CA LEU A 42 -0.39 -10.80 4.83
C LEU A 42 -1.69 -10.00 4.94
N VAL A 43 -1.56 -8.78 5.44
CA VAL A 43 -2.67 -7.86 5.69
C VAL A 43 -2.68 -6.76 4.62
N CYS A 44 -3.70 -6.76 3.78
CA CYS A 44 -3.97 -5.70 2.82
C CYS A 44 -4.66 -4.52 3.50
N VAL A 45 -4.13 -3.30 3.35
CA VAL A 45 -4.83 -2.08 3.74
C VAL A 45 -5.73 -1.61 2.60
N LEU A 46 -7.04 -1.69 2.81
CA LEU A 46 -8.02 -1.38 1.77
C LEU A 46 -8.21 0.13 1.59
N LYS A 47 -8.47 0.61 0.38
CA LYS A 47 -8.66 -0.16 -0.87
C LYS A 47 -7.42 -0.22 -1.77
N GLY A 48 -6.57 0.80 -1.68
CA GLY A 48 -5.56 1.06 -2.71
C GLY A 48 -4.49 -0.02 -2.81
N ALA A 49 -4.10 -0.63 -1.67
CA ALA A 49 -3.12 -1.72 -1.66
C ALA A 49 -3.59 -3.01 -2.36
N ALA A 50 -4.89 -3.16 -2.69
CA ALA A 50 -5.45 -4.42 -3.16
C ALA A 50 -4.75 -4.99 -4.41
N PHE A 51 -4.37 -4.14 -5.37
CA PHE A 51 -3.70 -4.57 -6.60
C PHE A 51 -2.31 -5.11 -6.30
N PHE A 52 -1.47 -4.28 -5.66
CA PHE A 52 -0.14 -4.67 -5.21
C PHE A 52 -0.17 -5.92 -4.33
N TYR A 53 -1.10 -5.97 -3.38
CA TYR A 53 -1.27 -7.08 -2.46
C TYR A 53 -1.55 -8.41 -3.18
N ILE A 54 -2.47 -8.43 -4.14
CA ILE A 54 -2.81 -9.66 -4.86
C ILE A 54 -1.63 -10.14 -5.70
N ASP A 55 -0.93 -9.25 -6.39
CA ASP A 55 0.24 -9.63 -7.18
C ASP A 55 1.38 -10.10 -6.29
N LEU A 56 1.62 -9.44 -5.15
CA LEU A 56 2.61 -9.86 -4.17
C LEU A 56 2.31 -11.25 -3.61
N CYS A 57 1.05 -11.52 -3.23
CA CYS A 57 0.62 -12.83 -2.75
C CYS A 57 0.85 -13.93 -3.78
N ARG A 58 0.56 -13.67 -5.07
CA ARG A 58 0.77 -14.63 -6.16
C ARG A 58 2.25 -14.91 -6.44
N CYS A 59 3.11 -13.92 -6.24
CA CYS A 59 4.56 -14.05 -6.46
C CYS A 59 5.29 -14.67 -5.26
N MET A 60 4.73 -14.63 -4.05
CA MET A 60 5.35 -15.23 -2.87
C MET A 60 5.28 -16.76 -2.93
N ASN A 61 6.45 -17.40 -2.96
CA ASN A 61 6.57 -18.86 -3.06
C ASN A 61 6.74 -19.49 -1.68
N CYS A 62 5.77 -19.25 -0.80
CA CYS A 62 5.68 -19.88 0.52
C CYS A 62 4.21 -19.92 0.99
N PRO A 63 3.88 -20.73 2.01
CA PRO A 63 2.55 -20.69 2.61
C PRO A 63 2.25 -19.27 3.12
N ILE A 64 1.05 -18.76 2.89
CA ILE A 64 0.58 -17.46 3.40
C ILE A 64 -0.86 -17.58 3.90
N ASP A 65 -1.24 -16.71 4.84
CA ASP A 65 -2.64 -16.42 5.14
C ASP A 65 -2.96 -15.01 4.66
N MET A 66 -4.14 -14.83 4.05
CA MET A 66 -4.61 -13.55 3.55
C MET A 66 -5.60 -12.91 4.52
N ASP A 67 -5.45 -11.62 4.79
CA ASP A 67 -6.38 -10.84 5.58
C ASP A 67 -6.45 -9.39 5.06
N PHE A 68 -7.50 -8.67 5.47
CA PHE A 68 -7.79 -7.33 5.00
C PHE A 68 -8.19 -6.43 6.17
N ILE A 69 -7.70 -5.20 6.16
CA ILE A 69 -8.10 -4.16 7.10
C ILE A 69 -8.62 -2.96 6.34
N ALA A 70 -9.67 -2.31 6.84
CA ALA A 70 -10.16 -1.07 6.27
C ALA A 70 -10.19 0.01 7.34
N VAL A 71 -9.57 1.13 7.03
CA VAL A 71 -9.48 2.30 7.90
C VAL A 71 -9.95 3.54 7.17
N SER A 72 -10.51 4.51 7.90
CA SER A 72 -10.83 5.83 7.36
C SER A 72 -10.20 6.91 8.22
N SER A 73 -9.62 7.95 7.61
CA SER A 73 -9.17 9.14 8.32
C SER A 73 -10.37 9.92 8.89
N TYR A 74 -10.21 10.50 10.08
CA TYR A 74 -11.14 11.53 10.57
C TYR A 74 -10.68 12.90 10.04
N GLY A 75 -11.47 13.52 9.17
CA GLY A 75 -11.25 14.91 8.71
C GLY A 75 -11.88 15.19 7.35
N LEU A 76 -12.76 16.19 7.28
CA LEU A 76 -13.46 16.63 6.07
C LEU A 76 -12.57 17.37 5.05
N ASN A 77 -11.28 17.58 5.32
CA ASN A 77 -10.35 18.38 4.50
C ASN A 77 -8.94 17.78 4.55
N ASP A 78 -8.57 16.90 3.62
CA ASP A 78 -7.22 16.45 3.14
C ASP A 78 -5.99 16.45 4.08
N LYS A 79 -6.17 16.57 5.39
CA LYS A 79 -5.15 16.53 6.43
C LYS A 79 -5.60 15.51 7.46
N SER A 80 -4.85 14.41 7.53
CA SER A 80 -5.02 13.40 8.57
C SER A 80 -4.85 14.05 9.94
N THR A 81 -5.88 13.97 10.78
CA THR A 81 -5.80 14.35 12.20
C THR A 81 -4.98 13.35 13.03
N GLY A 82 -4.46 12.29 12.40
CA GLY A 82 -3.84 11.15 13.06
C GLY A 82 -4.85 10.21 13.74
N VAL A 83 -6.12 10.62 13.86
CA VAL A 83 -7.20 9.75 14.34
C VAL A 83 -7.73 8.94 13.17
N VAL A 84 -7.59 7.63 13.27
CA VAL A 84 -8.01 6.67 12.25
C VAL A 84 -9.19 5.87 12.82
N ARG A 85 -10.30 5.78 12.06
CA ARG A 85 -11.43 4.91 12.38
C ARG A 85 -11.20 3.55 11.75
N LEU A 86 -11.29 2.49 12.55
CA LEU A 86 -11.36 1.12 12.04
C LEU A 86 -12.76 0.85 11.49
N ILE A 87 -12.85 0.50 10.20
CA ILE A 87 -14.09 0.18 9.49
C ILE A 87 -14.28 -1.35 9.41
N LYS A 88 -13.20 -2.06 9.08
CA LYS A 88 -13.12 -3.52 9.13
C LYS A 88 -11.83 -3.91 9.84
N ASP A 89 -11.93 -4.84 10.77
CA ASP A 89 -10.79 -5.47 11.43
C ASP A 89 -10.38 -6.78 10.74
N LEU A 90 -9.24 -7.33 11.18
CA LEU A 90 -8.73 -8.64 10.78
C LEU A 90 -9.71 -9.76 11.17
N ASP A 91 -9.81 -10.76 10.30
CA ASP A 91 -10.57 -11.98 10.59
C ASP A 91 -9.69 -13.02 11.33
N ASN A 92 -8.37 -13.01 11.08
CA ASN A 92 -7.42 -13.93 11.69
C ASN A 92 -6.87 -13.42 13.03
N ASN A 93 -6.64 -14.34 13.96
CA ASN A 93 -5.83 -14.06 15.15
C ASN A 93 -4.35 -13.99 14.77
N ILE A 94 -3.71 -12.86 15.08
CA ILE A 94 -2.29 -12.62 14.77
C ILE A 94 -1.34 -12.82 15.97
N THR A 95 -1.84 -13.20 17.15
CA THR A 95 -0.99 -13.46 18.32
C THR A 95 0.03 -14.57 18.03
N GLY A 96 1.30 -14.29 18.29
CA GLY A 96 2.41 -15.20 18.00
C GLY A 96 2.66 -15.47 16.51
N ARG A 97 1.97 -14.77 15.60
CA ARG A 97 2.13 -14.91 14.15
C ARG A 97 3.12 -13.88 13.60
N HIS A 98 3.72 -14.20 12.46
CA HIS A 98 4.42 -13.23 11.65
C HIS A 98 3.41 -12.48 10.79
N VAL A 99 3.41 -11.15 10.86
CA VAL A 99 2.47 -10.29 10.13
C VAL A 99 3.22 -9.43 9.14
N ILE A 100 2.69 -9.33 7.92
CA ILE A 100 3.19 -8.44 6.87
C ILE A 100 2.06 -7.46 6.53
N ILE A 101 2.26 -6.18 6.84
CA ILE A 101 1.33 -5.12 6.46
C ILE A 101 1.71 -4.64 5.06
N VAL A 102 0.74 -4.64 4.14
CA VAL A 102 0.93 -4.27 2.74
C VAL A 102 0.10 -3.03 2.43
N GLU A 103 0.79 -1.96 2.04
CA GLU A 103 0.24 -0.65 1.68
C GLU A 103 0.60 -0.29 0.23
N ASP A 104 -0.24 0.47 -0.46
CA ASP A 104 0.06 1.00 -1.78
C ASP A 104 1.08 2.13 -1.73
N ILE A 105 0.86 3.13 -0.86
CA ILE A 105 1.69 4.33 -0.79
C ILE A 105 1.87 4.84 0.63
N ILE A 106 3.10 5.25 0.95
CA ILE A 106 3.41 6.01 2.15
C ILE A 106 3.57 7.49 1.76
N ASP A 107 2.69 8.32 2.31
CA ASP A 107 2.75 9.77 2.25
C ASP A 107 3.13 10.32 3.64
N SER A 108 2.18 10.77 4.46
CA SER A 108 2.51 11.17 5.86
C SER A 108 3.00 10.04 6.78
N GLY A 109 2.81 8.77 6.42
CA GLY A 109 3.15 7.59 7.24
C GLY A 109 2.30 7.36 8.50
N LEU A 110 1.31 8.23 8.78
CA LEU A 110 0.51 8.16 10.00
C LEU A 110 -0.39 6.92 10.08
N THR A 111 -0.98 6.51 8.96
CA THR A 111 -1.79 5.27 8.89
C THR A 111 -0.94 4.05 9.22
N MET A 112 0.22 3.92 8.59
CA MET A 112 1.15 2.81 8.85
C MET A 112 1.60 2.79 10.32
N LYS A 113 1.93 3.96 10.91
CA LYS A 113 2.26 4.07 12.34
C LYS A 113 1.11 3.57 13.22
N TYR A 114 -0.11 4.01 12.95
CA TYR A 114 -1.30 3.58 13.68
C TYR A 114 -1.49 2.05 13.58
N LEU A 115 -1.39 1.48 12.39
CA LEU A 115 -1.55 0.03 12.18
C LEU A 115 -0.47 -0.79 12.88
N ARG A 116 0.79 -0.33 12.85
CA ARG A 116 1.89 -0.97 13.60
C ARG A 116 1.60 -0.98 15.10
N GLN A 117 1.10 0.11 15.67
CA GLN A 117 0.71 0.18 17.08
C GLN A 117 -0.47 -0.73 17.40
N LEU A 118 -1.52 -0.69 16.57
CA LEU A 118 -2.72 -1.52 16.71
C LEU A 118 -2.37 -3.02 16.72
N PHE A 119 -1.52 -3.46 15.78
CA PHE A 119 -1.14 -4.86 15.68
C PHE A 119 -0.12 -5.27 16.74
N SER A 120 0.80 -4.39 17.14
CA SER A 120 1.75 -4.69 18.23
C SER A 120 1.03 -5.03 19.53
N ALA A 121 -0.08 -4.34 19.83
CA ALA A 121 -0.90 -4.63 21.01
C ALA A 121 -1.56 -6.03 20.99
N ARG A 122 -1.58 -6.71 19.84
CA ARG A 122 -2.10 -8.09 19.68
C ARG A 122 -1.01 -9.16 19.83
N ASN A 123 0.21 -8.75 20.18
CA ASN A 123 1.37 -9.61 20.44
C ASN A 123 1.73 -10.57 19.28
N PRO A 124 1.93 -10.09 18.05
CA PRO A 124 2.49 -10.91 16.97
C PRO A 124 3.95 -11.27 17.26
N ALA A 125 4.45 -12.36 16.66
CA ALA A 125 5.87 -12.73 16.73
C ALA A 125 6.76 -11.71 16.01
N SER A 126 6.28 -11.10 14.93
CA SER A 126 6.92 -9.96 14.27
C SER A 126 5.93 -9.19 13.42
N ILE A 127 6.19 -7.91 13.19
CA ILE A 127 5.52 -7.12 12.15
C ILE A 127 6.59 -6.72 11.13
N THR A 128 6.29 -6.90 9.85
CA THR A 128 7.03 -6.32 8.72
C THR A 128 6.08 -5.49 7.90
N THR A 129 6.57 -4.37 7.40
CA THR A 129 5.80 -3.38 6.66
C THR A 129 6.35 -3.24 5.26
N VAL A 130 5.47 -3.25 4.28
CA VAL A 130 5.81 -3.17 2.86
C VAL A 130 4.90 -2.14 2.22
N SER A 131 5.50 -1.14 1.59
CA SER A 131 4.79 -0.19 0.74
C SER A 131 5.19 -0.41 -0.71
N PHE A 132 4.28 -0.15 -1.65
CA PHE A 132 4.67 -0.15 -3.06
C PHE A 132 5.36 1.15 -3.45
N LEU A 133 4.85 2.28 -2.97
CA LEU A 133 5.40 3.61 -3.19
C LEU A 133 5.74 4.30 -1.86
N ASP A 134 6.80 5.08 -1.85
CA ASP A 134 7.22 5.90 -0.71
C ASP A 134 7.52 7.33 -1.19
N LYS A 135 6.79 8.31 -0.66
CA LYS A 135 7.07 9.73 -0.83
C LYS A 135 7.98 10.20 0.31
N GLU A 136 9.27 9.91 0.20
CA GLU A 136 10.21 10.05 1.32
C GLU A 136 10.29 11.48 1.90
N ASP A 137 10.03 12.50 1.08
CA ASP A 137 10.01 13.92 1.50
C ASP A 137 8.77 14.29 2.34
N CYS A 138 7.76 13.43 2.42
CA CYS A 138 6.47 13.70 3.07
C CYS A 138 6.38 13.19 4.50
N HIS A 139 7.40 12.49 4.99
CA HIS A 139 7.45 11.96 6.34
C HIS A 139 8.88 11.87 6.90
N SER A 140 9.01 11.67 8.21
CA SER A 140 10.32 11.41 8.82
C SER A 140 10.80 9.98 8.55
N GLU A 141 12.12 9.76 8.64
CA GLU A 141 12.75 8.43 8.56
C GLU A 141 12.10 7.38 9.47
N SER A 142 11.64 7.78 10.67
CA SER A 142 10.99 6.87 11.63
C SER A 142 9.66 6.27 11.15
N LEU A 143 9.11 6.76 10.04
CA LEU A 143 7.84 6.32 9.45
C LEU A 143 8.01 5.50 8.17
N LYS A 144 9.26 5.23 7.73
CA LYS A 144 9.53 4.33 6.60
C LYS A 144 9.02 2.91 6.88
N THR A 145 8.64 2.24 5.80
CA THR A 145 8.37 0.80 5.81
C THR A 145 9.68 0.01 5.76
N ASP A 146 9.65 -1.23 6.23
CA ASP A 146 10.83 -2.10 6.24
C ASP A 146 11.27 -2.45 4.81
N LEU A 147 10.31 -2.54 3.88
CA LEU A 147 10.54 -2.69 2.44
C LEU A 147 9.71 -1.68 1.67
N CYS A 148 10.23 -1.21 0.54
CA CYS A 148 9.56 -0.29 -0.36
C CYS A 148 9.76 -0.75 -1.81
N GLY A 149 8.71 -0.68 -2.63
CA GLY A 149 8.79 -0.90 -4.07
C GLY A 149 9.59 0.21 -4.76
N PHE A 150 9.10 1.44 -4.71
CA PHE A 150 9.73 2.58 -5.33
C PHE A 150 9.62 3.84 -4.48
N THR A 151 10.73 4.55 -4.32
CA THR A 151 10.71 5.92 -3.83
C THR A 151 10.33 6.86 -4.95
N ILE A 152 9.41 7.80 -4.68
CA ILE A 152 8.91 8.77 -5.66
C ILE A 152 8.93 10.19 -5.08
N PRO A 153 9.05 11.22 -5.95
CA PRO A 153 8.82 12.60 -5.52
C PRO A 153 7.36 12.80 -5.08
N ASN A 154 7.09 13.94 -4.43
CA ASN A 154 5.73 14.31 -4.03
C ASN A 154 4.85 14.71 -5.22
N GLU A 155 4.36 13.70 -5.95
CA GLU A 155 3.49 13.85 -7.12
C GLU A 155 2.11 13.25 -6.86
N PHE A 156 1.09 13.75 -7.56
CA PHE A 156 -0.23 13.14 -7.52
C PHE A 156 -0.26 11.94 -8.48
N VAL A 157 -0.16 10.73 -7.94
CA VAL A 157 -0.10 9.48 -8.71
C VAL A 157 -1.41 8.71 -8.65
N VAL A 158 -1.78 8.08 -9.77
CA VAL A 158 -2.98 7.23 -9.90
C VAL A 158 -2.65 5.95 -10.67
N GLY A 159 -3.54 4.96 -10.61
CA GLY A 159 -3.34 3.67 -11.25
C GLY A 159 -2.78 2.61 -10.31
N TYR A 160 -2.91 1.35 -10.71
CA TYR A 160 -2.49 0.19 -9.92
C TYR A 160 -3.01 0.23 -8.47
N GLY A 161 -4.30 0.50 -8.33
CA GLY A 161 -5.01 0.63 -7.04
C GLY A 161 -5.15 2.06 -6.51
N LEU A 162 -4.26 2.98 -6.89
CA LEU A 162 -4.30 4.39 -6.51
C LEU A 162 -5.42 5.13 -7.28
N ASP A 163 -6.06 6.11 -6.64
CA ASP A 163 -7.19 6.81 -7.22
C ASP A 163 -7.16 8.32 -7.09
N TYR A 164 -8.02 8.94 -7.90
CA TYR A 164 -8.57 10.26 -7.65
C TYR A 164 -10.09 10.18 -7.77
N ALA A 165 -10.82 10.59 -6.73
CA ALA A 165 -12.28 10.53 -6.68
C ALA A 165 -12.88 9.14 -7.02
N ASN A 166 -12.20 8.06 -6.62
CA ASN A 166 -12.49 6.65 -6.93
C ASN A 166 -12.27 6.21 -8.39
N TYR A 167 -11.70 7.05 -9.25
CA TYR A 167 -11.33 6.69 -10.62
C TYR A 167 -9.88 6.17 -10.72
N TYR A 168 -9.52 5.64 -11.89
CA TYR A 168 -8.16 5.25 -12.30
C TYR A 168 -7.51 4.04 -11.62
N ARG A 169 -8.06 3.51 -10.52
CA ARG A 169 -7.48 2.33 -9.82
C ARG A 169 -7.14 1.17 -10.75
N ASN A 170 -7.93 0.98 -11.80
CA ASN A 170 -7.82 -0.14 -12.74
C ASN A 170 -6.79 0.08 -13.86
N LEU A 171 -6.07 1.21 -13.90
CA LEU A 171 -4.97 1.37 -14.84
C LEU A 171 -3.84 0.38 -14.48
N PRO A 172 -3.26 -0.34 -15.46
CA PRO A 172 -2.23 -1.36 -15.20
C PRO A 172 -0.84 -0.77 -14.95
N TYR A 173 -0.73 0.56 -14.95
CA TYR A 173 0.49 1.33 -14.73
C TYR A 173 0.24 2.39 -13.67
N ILE A 174 1.31 2.99 -13.15
CA ILE A 174 1.24 4.17 -12.29
C ILE A 174 1.58 5.39 -13.13
N GLY A 175 0.69 6.37 -13.14
CA GLY A 175 0.85 7.61 -13.87
C GLY A 175 0.70 8.83 -12.96
N VAL A 176 1.29 9.94 -13.39
CA VAL A 176 1.11 11.25 -12.76
C VAL A 176 -0.15 11.89 -13.33
N LEU A 177 -1.08 12.27 -12.46
CA LEU A 177 -2.33 12.93 -12.84
C LEU A 177 -2.05 14.40 -13.19
N ARG A 178 -2.63 14.86 -14.30
CA ARG A 178 -2.55 16.26 -14.72
C ARG A 178 -3.14 17.20 -13.66
N PRO A 179 -2.47 18.32 -13.30
CA PRO A 179 -3.00 19.30 -12.37
C PRO A 179 -4.40 19.81 -12.70
N GLU A 180 -4.74 19.94 -13.99
CA GLU A 180 -6.05 20.41 -14.45
C GLU A 180 -7.22 19.50 -14.03
N CYS A 181 -6.93 18.28 -13.55
CA CYS A 181 -7.93 17.36 -13.04
C CYS A 181 -8.32 17.62 -11.58
N TYR A 182 -7.49 18.32 -10.80
CA TYR A 182 -7.67 18.47 -9.35
C TYR A 182 -7.37 19.85 -8.77
N GLN A 183 -6.91 20.80 -9.59
CA GLN A 183 -6.70 22.20 -9.24
C GLN A 183 -7.81 23.11 -9.78
#